data_AF-A0A9W6ZA89-F1
#
_entry.id   AF-A0A9W6ZA89-F1
#
_cell.length_a   1.000
_cell.length_b   1.000
_cell.length_c   1.000
_cell.angle_alpha   90.00
_cell.angle_beta   90.00
_cell.angle_gamma   90.00
#
_symmetry.space_group_name_H-M   'P 1'
#
loop_
_entity.id
_entity.type
_entity.pdbx_description
1 polymer ?
#
loop_
_entity_poly.entity_id
_entity_poly.type
_entity_poly.pdbx_seq_one_letter_code
_entity_poly.pdbx_strand_id
1 'polypeptide(L)'
;MPKPSTRPLSTPPIPPPNPPPPTDSELYPGAISRCKWQGAGPFDEYNLPQHTYLPSHSRKKRVLVLCTGGTLTMAPDSTKNGGLAPVEGALTEWMSNMRELQQDEMPEIKVHEYSPLLDSSDMGPCDWACIAVDIEKNYLYFDGFVVLTGTDTMAYTASALSFMLENLGKPVIFTGSQIPLCEAYNDARRNLIMSLIFASRDSVNEVGVFFHDRLLRANRSTKINTDRLLAFDSPNMEPLANIGITIDENEHLFLPQPKGRLRVHSEMDTRLMTVRLVPGFDDSVIKYAVENPDSNMQALVLQLYGAGNMPSNKQSFIDVLHAARERDILVVATTQCLTGSVMLGHYAVGHQMKEAGVVSAYDMTVEATCCKLAYLFGRDDLTPYEVKRLMGVSLRGEMTTDASSSSSAPFTEKIAGMTFKNRSTRKV
;
A
#
# COMPACT_ATOMS: atom_id res chain seq x y z
N MET A 1 83.74 4.47 27.35
CA MET A 1 82.78 3.36 27.17
C MET A 1 81.42 3.95 26.79
N PRO A 2 80.70 3.39 25.81
CA PRO A 2 79.69 4.11 25.02
C PRO A 2 78.34 4.28 25.72
N LYS A 3 77.61 5.36 25.35
CA LYS A 3 76.24 5.66 25.79
C LYS A 3 75.24 4.58 25.30
N PRO A 4 74.21 4.24 26.08
CA PRO A 4 73.19 3.28 25.66
C PRO A 4 72.31 3.88 24.54
N SER A 5 72.13 3.09 23.49
CA SER A 5 71.22 3.34 22.36
C SER A 5 69.77 3.11 22.80
N THR A 6 68.94 4.14 22.75
CA THR A 6 67.47 4.02 22.83
C THR A 6 66.93 3.73 21.44
N ARG A 7 66.43 2.50 21.21
CA ARG A 7 65.60 2.19 20.03
C ARG A 7 64.23 2.87 20.19
N PRO A 8 63.66 3.50 19.14
CA PRO A 8 62.26 3.90 19.15
C PRO A 8 61.37 2.65 19.06
N LEU A 9 60.29 2.63 19.85
CA LEU A 9 59.20 1.67 19.71
C LEU A 9 58.52 1.90 18.36
N SER A 10 58.47 0.85 17.52
CA SER A 10 57.71 0.86 16.27
C SER A 10 56.22 0.91 16.56
N THR A 11 55.54 1.95 16.08
CA THR A 11 54.07 2.03 16.07
C THR A 11 53.49 0.90 15.21
N PRO A 12 52.46 0.18 15.68
CA PRO A 12 51.80 -0.84 14.86
C PRO A 12 51.13 -0.19 13.63
N PRO A 13 51.06 -0.90 12.50
CA PRO A 13 50.45 -0.37 11.29
C PRO A 13 48.96 -0.08 11.53
N ILE A 14 48.52 1.08 11.05
CA ILE A 14 47.11 1.49 11.06
C ILE A 14 46.33 0.46 10.23
N PRO A 15 45.26 -0.15 10.76
CA PRO A 15 44.43 -1.06 9.98
C PRO A 15 43.85 -0.31 8.77
N PRO A 16 43.71 -0.98 7.61
CA PRO A 16 43.13 -0.35 6.43
C PRO A 16 41.73 0.21 6.76
N PRO A 17 41.33 1.33 6.15
CA PRO A 17 39.98 1.85 6.32
C PRO A 17 38.97 0.77 5.94
N ASN A 18 37.88 0.69 6.70
CA ASN A 18 36.77 -0.19 6.37
C ASN A 18 36.31 0.10 4.93
N PRO A 19 35.95 -0.92 4.15
CA PRO A 19 35.39 -0.70 2.82
C PRO A 19 34.16 0.20 2.93
N PRO A 20 33.87 1.02 1.90
CA PRO A 20 32.66 1.81 1.87
C PRO A 20 31.43 0.91 2.05
N PRO A 21 30.36 1.39 2.71
CA PRO A 21 29.12 0.63 2.79
C PRO A 21 28.62 0.30 1.38
N PRO A 22 28.04 -0.89 1.17
CA PRO A 22 27.52 -1.29 -0.14
C PRO A 22 26.47 -0.30 -0.62
N THR A 23 26.44 -0.07 -1.92
CA THR A 23 25.48 0.81 -2.59
C THR A 23 24.08 0.19 -2.59
N ASP A 24 23.04 1.01 -2.75
CA ASP A 24 21.65 0.52 -2.81
C ASP A 24 21.43 -0.50 -3.94
N SER A 25 22.14 -0.34 -5.06
CA SER A 25 22.17 -1.31 -6.16
C SER A 25 22.83 -2.63 -5.80
N GLU A 26 23.68 -2.68 -4.77
CA GLU A 26 24.33 -3.91 -4.29
C GLU A 26 23.48 -4.61 -3.22
N LEU A 27 22.76 -3.85 -2.39
CA LEU A 27 21.86 -4.39 -1.37
C LEU A 27 20.50 -4.82 -1.93
N TYR A 28 19.99 -4.11 -2.95
CA TYR A 28 18.67 -4.33 -3.57
C TYR A 28 18.78 -4.27 -5.12
N PRO A 29 19.43 -5.27 -5.75
CA PRO A 29 19.84 -5.19 -7.16
C PRO A 29 18.69 -5.26 -8.19
N GLY A 30 17.49 -5.67 -7.79
CA GLY A 30 16.34 -5.87 -8.68
C GLY A 30 15.60 -4.57 -8.98
N ALA A 31 14.66 -4.20 -8.11
CA ALA A 31 13.72 -3.11 -8.34
C ALA A 31 14.35 -1.70 -8.30
N ILE A 32 15.36 -1.47 -7.45
CA ILE A 32 15.88 -0.11 -7.20
C ILE A 32 16.74 0.41 -8.36
N SER A 33 17.36 -0.48 -9.14
CA SER A 33 18.23 -0.11 -10.27
C SER A 33 17.53 0.72 -11.37
N ARG A 34 16.19 0.67 -11.43
CA ARG A 34 15.36 1.41 -12.40
C ARG A 34 14.62 2.60 -11.77
N CYS A 35 14.78 2.81 -10.46
CA CYS A 35 14.18 3.93 -9.75
C CYS A 35 14.83 5.24 -10.18
N LYS A 36 14.03 6.30 -10.30
CA LYS A 36 14.49 7.62 -10.76
C LYS A 36 15.12 8.46 -9.64
N TRP A 37 14.95 8.01 -8.39
CA TRP A 37 15.35 8.73 -7.19
C TRP A 37 16.72 8.33 -6.68
N GLN A 38 17.43 9.32 -6.16
CA GLN A 38 18.49 9.07 -5.18
C GLN A 38 17.82 8.88 -3.82
N GLY A 39 18.02 7.72 -3.18
CA GLY A 39 17.42 7.45 -1.89
C GLY A 39 17.81 8.47 -0.83
N ALA A 40 16.96 8.65 0.18
CA ALA A 40 17.20 9.56 1.30
C ALA A 40 18.52 9.28 2.06
N GLY A 41 18.99 8.02 2.00
CA GLY A 41 20.11 7.54 2.78
C GLY A 41 19.78 7.46 4.27
N PRO A 42 20.64 6.82 5.08
CA PRO A 42 20.50 6.88 6.54
C PRO A 42 20.77 8.30 7.04
N PHE A 43 19.96 8.79 7.97
CA PHE A 43 20.19 10.08 8.61
C PHE A 43 21.54 10.10 9.35
N ASP A 44 22.35 11.14 9.09
CA ASP A 44 23.72 11.28 9.61
C ASP A 44 23.74 11.42 11.14
N GLU A 45 24.31 10.43 11.84
CA GLU A 45 24.35 10.37 13.32
C GLU A 45 25.07 11.57 13.96
N TYR A 46 25.95 12.24 13.21
CA TYR A 46 26.87 13.27 13.74
C TYR A 46 26.24 14.63 14.05
N ASN A 47 24.98 14.86 13.68
CA ASN A 47 24.22 16.07 14.05
C ASN A 47 23.13 15.81 15.10
N LEU A 48 23.14 14.63 15.74
CA LEU A 48 22.29 14.40 16.90
C LEU A 48 22.86 15.14 18.12
N PRO A 49 22.07 15.95 18.85
CA PRO A 49 22.51 16.45 20.14
C PRO A 49 22.87 15.24 21.01
N GLN A 50 24.12 15.23 21.50
CA GLN A 50 24.68 14.13 22.29
C GLN A 50 23.69 13.70 23.37
N HIS A 51 23.37 12.40 23.36
CA HIS A 51 22.40 11.75 24.23
C HIS A 51 22.45 12.26 25.68
N THR A 52 21.49 13.10 26.05
CA THR A 52 20.98 13.10 27.41
C THR A 52 19.89 12.04 27.44
N TYR A 53 20.10 10.96 28.20
CA TYR A 53 19.11 9.92 28.45
C TYR A 53 17.93 10.54 29.20
N LEU A 54 16.99 11.10 28.45
CA LEU A 54 15.72 11.57 28.96
C LEU A 54 14.74 10.37 28.91
N PRO A 55 13.97 10.11 29.98
CA PRO A 55 12.97 9.06 29.97
C PRO A 55 11.98 9.26 28.80
N SER A 56 11.46 8.17 28.24
CA SER A 56 10.70 8.12 26.98
C SER A 56 9.48 9.04 26.90
N HIS A 57 9.05 9.64 28.02
CA HIS A 57 7.91 10.53 28.12
C HIS A 57 8.27 12.01 27.95
N SER A 58 9.55 12.38 27.77
CA SER A 58 9.97 13.79 27.71
C SER A 58 10.76 14.21 26.46
N ARG A 59 10.86 13.35 25.44
CA ARG A 59 11.49 13.71 24.17
C ARG A 59 10.42 13.95 23.10
N LYS A 60 10.50 15.09 22.42
CA LYS A 60 9.66 15.43 21.26
C LYS A 60 9.79 14.33 20.20
N LYS A 61 8.66 13.80 19.72
CA LYS A 61 8.62 12.78 18.66
C LYS A 61 9.30 13.30 17.40
N ARG A 62 9.96 12.43 16.64
CA ARG A 62 10.59 12.77 15.36
C ARG A 62 9.84 12.13 14.21
N VAL A 63 9.45 12.92 13.22
CA VAL A 63 8.79 12.44 12.01
C VAL A 63 9.61 12.79 10.77
N LEU A 64 9.83 11.79 9.91
CA LEU A 64 10.43 12.00 8.60
C LEU A 64 9.33 12.15 7.55
N VAL A 65 9.38 13.25 6.81
CA VAL A 65 8.51 13.53 5.66
C VAL A 65 9.28 13.17 4.38
N LEU A 66 8.78 12.17 3.67
CA LEU A 66 9.27 11.72 2.37
C LEU A 66 8.38 12.34 1.29
N CYS A 67 8.89 13.35 0.58
CA CYS A 67 8.12 14.06 -0.44
C CYS A 67 8.48 13.56 -1.83
N THR A 68 7.65 12.67 -2.36
CA THR A 68 7.85 12.04 -3.67
C THR A 68 7.35 12.91 -4.82
N GLY A 69 6.49 13.89 -4.53
CA GLY A 69 5.85 14.77 -5.51
C GLY A 69 4.37 14.97 -5.22
N GLY A 70 3.58 15.18 -6.28
CA GLY A 70 2.14 15.42 -6.20
C GLY A 70 1.75 16.89 -6.09
N THR A 71 0.45 17.15 -6.24
CA THR A 71 -0.15 18.49 -6.29
C THR A 71 0.22 19.39 -5.11
N LEU A 72 0.44 18.80 -3.94
CA LEU A 72 0.78 19.54 -2.72
C LEU A 72 1.99 20.47 -2.91
N THR A 73 3.02 20.01 -3.63
CA THR A 73 4.26 20.76 -3.87
C THR A 73 4.31 21.45 -5.23
N MET A 74 3.17 21.62 -5.90
CA MET A 74 3.10 22.28 -7.19
C MET A 74 2.77 23.78 -7.05
N ALA A 75 3.11 24.58 -8.06
CA ALA A 75 2.67 25.96 -8.20
C ALA A 75 2.36 26.27 -9.68
N PRO A 76 1.58 27.32 -9.97
CA PRO A 76 1.37 27.77 -11.34
C PRO A 76 2.68 28.12 -12.03
N ASP A 77 2.92 27.50 -13.19
CA ASP A 77 4.10 27.72 -14.02
C ASP A 77 3.72 28.48 -15.29
N SER A 78 4.17 29.74 -15.38
CA SER A 78 3.91 30.61 -16.53
C SER A 78 4.56 30.12 -17.82
N THR A 79 5.56 29.24 -17.74
CA THR A 79 6.21 28.62 -18.90
C THR A 79 5.43 27.42 -19.44
N LYS A 80 4.50 26.86 -18.65
CA LYS A 80 3.62 25.74 -19.05
C LYS A 80 2.17 26.17 -19.28
N ASN A 81 1.97 27.31 -19.95
CA ASN A 81 0.65 27.89 -20.21
C ASN A 81 -0.21 28.11 -18.94
N GLY A 82 0.42 28.32 -17.78
CA GLY A 82 -0.27 28.45 -16.49
C GLY A 82 -0.69 27.13 -15.86
N GLY A 83 -0.25 25.99 -16.41
CA GLY A 83 -0.39 24.68 -15.77
C GLY A 83 0.43 24.59 -14.48
N LEU A 84 0.05 23.68 -13.59
CA LEU A 84 0.80 23.42 -12.36
C LEU A 84 2.10 22.67 -12.69
N ALA A 85 3.20 23.03 -12.02
CA ALA A 85 4.46 22.29 -12.06
C ALA A 85 5.01 22.09 -10.63
N PRO A 86 5.74 21.00 -10.36
CA PRO A 86 6.42 20.82 -9.08
C PRO A 86 7.44 21.95 -8.83
N VAL A 87 7.54 22.39 -7.57
CA VAL A 87 8.53 23.39 -7.14
C VAL A 87 9.53 22.71 -6.21
N GLU A 88 10.74 22.45 -6.71
CA GLU A 88 11.81 21.81 -5.93
C GLU A 88 12.24 22.69 -4.75
N GLY A 89 12.36 22.09 -3.55
CA GLY A 89 12.78 22.76 -2.32
C GLY A 89 11.70 23.60 -1.63
N ALA A 90 10.52 23.72 -2.24
CA ALA A 90 9.47 24.60 -1.74
C ALA A 90 8.79 24.08 -0.48
N LEU A 91 8.71 22.75 -0.31
CA LEU A 91 8.00 22.18 0.84
C LEU A 91 8.67 22.58 2.15
N THR A 92 10.00 22.49 2.22
CA THR A 92 10.76 22.88 3.40
C THR A 92 10.52 24.35 3.76
N GLU A 93 10.55 25.24 2.77
CA GLU A 93 10.26 26.67 2.97
C GLU A 93 8.81 26.89 3.43
N TRP A 94 7.83 26.30 2.76
CA TRP A 94 6.41 26.47 3.07
C TRP A 94 6.07 25.96 4.47
N MET A 95 6.63 24.82 4.88
CA MET A 95 6.45 24.27 6.23
C MET A 95 7.05 25.17 7.31
N SER A 96 8.22 25.79 7.06
CA SER A 96 8.86 26.70 8.02
C SER A 96 7.99 27.92 8.39
N ASN A 97 7.13 28.34 7.46
CA ASN A 97 6.22 29.47 7.62
C ASN A 97 4.86 29.10 8.28
N MET A 98 4.63 27.82 8.62
CA MET A 98 3.39 27.38 9.26
C MET A 98 3.49 27.49 10.78
N ARG A 99 2.73 28.41 11.38
CA ARG A 99 2.67 28.59 12.85
C ARG A 99 2.22 27.34 13.58
N GLU A 100 1.34 26.55 12.98
CA GLU A 100 0.82 25.29 13.53
C GLU A 100 1.94 24.28 13.74
N LEU A 101 2.91 24.22 12.83
CA LEU A 101 4.06 23.31 12.93
C LEU A 101 5.08 23.74 13.98
N GLN A 102 5.00 25.00 14.45
CA GLN A 102 5.86 25.55 15.49
C GLN A 102 5.31 25.34 16.91
N GLN A 103 4.11 24.74 17.05
CA GLN A 103 3.55 24.43 18.37
C GLN A 103 4.35 23.32 19.09
N ASP A 104 4.28 23.31 20.42
CA ASP A 104 5.06 22.38 21.25
C ASP A 104 4.58 20.93 21.09
N GLU A 105 3.29 20.73 20.80
CA GLU A 105 2.64 19.45 20.60
C GLU A 105 2.99 18.77 19.28
N MET A 106 3.50 19.51 18.29
CA MET A 106 3.91 18.95 17.01
C MET A 106 5.21 18.17 17.14
N PRO A 107 5.50 17.17 16.28
CA PRO A 107 6.80 16.50 16.29
C PRO A 107 7.94 17.44 15.83
N GLU A 108 9.18 17.03 16.11
CA GLU A 108 10.33 17.48 15.32
C GLU A 108 10.22 16.88 13.91
N ILE A 109 10.29 17.74 12.89
CA ILE A 109 10.07 17.34 11.51
C ILE A 109 11.38 17.41 10.73
N LYS A 110 11.68 16.37 9.96
CA LYS A 110 12.69 16.39 8.90
C LYS A 110 12.02 16.12 7.58
N VAL A 111 12.44 16.83 6.54
CA VAL A 111 11.90 16.70 5.19
C VAL A 111 13.01 16.16 4.29
N HIS A 112 12.68 15.13 3.52
CA HIS A 112 13.46 14.66 2.39
C HIS A 112 12.60 14.81 1.13
N GLU A 113 12.98 15.77 0.28
CA GLU A 113 12.38 15.95 -1.03
C GLU A 113 13.13 15.12 -2.05
N TYR A 114 12.41 14.25 -2.74
CA TYR A 114 12.98 13.41 -3.78
C TYR A 114 13.31 14.24 -5.02
N SER A 115 14.38 13.84 -5.71
CA SER A 115 14.81 14.49 -6.95
C SER A 115 15.00 13.43 -8.04
N PRO A 116 14.28 13.54 -9.18
CA PRO A 116 13.22 14.51 -9.46
C PRO A 116 11.94 14.17 -8.69
N LEU A 117 11.07 15.17 -8.44
CA LEU A 117 9.70 14.90 -8.00
C LEU A 117 8.93 14.16 -9.11
N LEU A 118 8.08 13.19 -8.74
CA LEU A 118 7.31 12.38 -9.69
C LEU A 118 5.82 12.71 -9.66
N ASP A 119 5.20 12.58 -10.83
CA ASP A 119 3.76 12.44 -10.96
C ASP A 119 3.36 11.04 -10.46
N SER A 120 2.31 10.96 -9.64
CA SER A 120 1.82 9.68 -9.13
C SER A 120 1.41 8.72 -10.25
N SER A 121 0.94 9.22 -11.39
CA SER A 121 0.57 8.40 -12.54
C SER A 121 1.76 7.68 -13.19
N ASP A 122 2.99 8.15 -12.96
CA ASP A 122 4.23 7.54 -13.43
C ASP A 122 4.90 6.62 -12.38
N MET A 123 4.32 6.49 -11.19
CA MET A 123 4.89 5.66 -10.12
C MET A 123 4.59 4.17 -10.31
N GLY A 124 5.59 3.34 -10.03
CA GLY A 124 5.46 1.88 -10.07
C GLY A 124 6.29 1.15 -9.01
N PRO A 125 6.45 -0.18 -9.16
CA PRO A 125 7.18 -1.04 -8.22
C PRO A 125 8.54 -0.54 -7.75
N CYS A 126 9.34 0.00 -8.67
CA CYS A 126 10.68 0.51 -8.38
C CYS A 126 10.63 1.71 -7.43
N ASP A 127 9.65 2.61 -7.62
CA ASP A 127 9.48 3.79 -6.78
C ASP A 127 8.93 3.39 -5.39
N TRP A 128 8.03 2.41 -5.34
CA TRP A 128 7.55 1.85 -4.06
C TRP A 128 8.68 1.22 -3.25
N ALA A 129 9.59 0.49 -3.91
CA ALA A 129 10.78 -0.09 -3.30
C ALA A 129 11.70 1.00 -2.72
N CYS A 130 11.93 2.08 -3.46
CA CYS A 130 12.70 3.23 -2.98
C CYS A 130 12.13 3.82 -1.67
N ILE A 131 10.81 4.06 -1.61
CA ILE A 131 10.16 4.59 -0.40
C ILE A 131 10.32 3.60 0.76
N ALA A 132 10.08 2.30 0.52
CA ALA A 132 10.16 1.28 1.56
C ALA A 132 11.58 1.15 2.14
N VAL A 133 12.61 1.19 1.28
CA VAL A 133 14.01 1.14 1.69
C VAL A 133 14.45 2.41 2.43
N ASP A 134 13.96 3.59 2.01
CA ASP A 134 14.26 4.83 2.74
C ASP A 134 13.62 4.85 4.13
N ILE A 135 12.42 4.29 4.28
CA ILE A 135 11.81 4.04 5.60
C ILE A 135 12.69 3.09 6.42
N GLU A 136 13.17 1.98 5.84
CA GLU A 136 14.03 1.01 6.54
C GLU A 136 15.31 1.64 7.07
N LYS A 137 16.03 2.36 6.21
CA LYS A 137 17.28 3.06 6.57
C LYS A 137 17.09 4.09 7.68
N ASN A 138 15.92 4.72 7.70
CA ASN A 138 15.59 5.76 8.67
C ASN A 138 14.79 5.24 9.88
N TYR A 139 14.52 3.93 9.93
CA TYR A 139 13.59 3.34 10.89
C TYR A 139 13.99 3.52 12.35
N LEU A 140 15.29 3.53 12.66
CA LEU A 140 15.78 3.72 14.03
C LEU A 140 15.87 5.21 14.44
N TYR A 141 15.89 6.13 13.47
CA TYR A 141 16.07 7.56 13.71
C TYR A 141 14.76 8.34 13.80
N PHE A 142 13.62 7.77 13.42
CA PHE A 142 12.34 8.46 13.46
C PHE A 142 11.28 7.62 14.17
N ASP A 143 10.31 8.28 14.79
CA ASP A 143 9.20 7.66 15.51
C ASP A 143 8.03 7.35 14.57
N GLY A 144 7.96 8.02 13.41
CA GLY A 144 7.03 7.72 12.34
C GLY A 144 7.37 8.45 11.04
N PHE A 145 6.58 8.18 10.01
CA PHE A 145 6.84 8.61 8.64
C PHE A 145 5.59 9.23 8.02
N VAL A 146 5.77 10.31 7.27
CA VAL A 146 4.75 10.85 6.37
C VAL A 146 5.26 10.75 4.94
N VAL A 147 4.46 10.19 4.03
CA VAL A 147 4.79 10.12 2.60
C VAL A 147 3.84 11.06 1.86
N LEU A 148 4.40 12.11 1.26
CA LEU A 148 3.66 13.06 0.42
C LEU A 148 3.76 12.62 -1.03
N THR A 149 2.61 12.33 -1.64
CA THR A 149 2.54 11.85 -3.03
C THR A 149 1.32 12.41 -3.76
N GLY A 150 1.29 12.24 -5.08
CA GLY A 150 0.14 12.60 -5.92
C GLY A 150 -1.05 11.68 -5.66
N THR A 151 -2.26 12.21 -5.85
CA THR A 151 -3.48 11.50 -5.43
C THR A 151 -3.88 10.35 -6.37
N ASP A 152 -3.47 10.36 -7.65
CA ASP A 152 -3.99 9.40 -8.64
C ASP A 152 -3.64 7.94 -8.34
N THR A 153 -2.45 7.67 -7.81
CA THR A 153 -2.01 6.30 -7.46
C THR A 153 -1.64 6.15 -5.99
N MET A 154 -2.00 7.11 -5.14
CA MET A 154 -1.70 7.07 -3.70
C MET A 154 -2.21 5.78 -3.04
N ALA A 155 -3.44 5.35 -3.37
CA ALA A 155 -4.03 4.13 -2.82
C ALA A 155 -3.23 2.87 -3.23
N TYR A 156 -2.67 2.82 -4.44
CA TYR A 156 -1.80 1.73 -4.88
C TYR A 156 -0.46 1.74 -4.13
N THR A 157 0.20 2.90 -4.09
CA THR A 157 1.51 3.04 -3.40
C THR A 157 1.39 2.71 -1.92
N ALA A 158 0.36 3.23 -1.24
CA ALA A 158 0.12 2.95 0.16
C ALA A 158 -0.25 1.47 0.41
N SER A 159 -1.03 0.86 -0.50
CA SER A 159 -1.34 -0.58 -0.44
C SER A 159 -0.09 -1.42 -0.59
N ALA A 160 0.79 -1.11 -1.55
CA ALA A 160 2.06 -1.79 -1.75
C ALA A 160 2.92 -1.75 -0.49
N LEU A 161 3.14 -0.55 0.07
CA LEU A 161 3.96 -0.40 1.29
C LEU A 161 3.36 -1.13 2.49
N SER A 162 2.04 -1.25 2.59
CA SER A 162 1.41 -2.03 3.67
C SER A 162 1.87 -3.50 3.67
N PHE A 163 2.11 -4.08 2.48
CA PHE A 163 2.61 -5.45 2.36
C PHE A 163 4.13 -5.53 2.49
N MET A 164 4.86 -4.61 1.85
CA MET A 164 6.32 -4.58 1.81
C MET A 164 6.96 -4.38 3.20
N LEU A 165 6.33 -3.60 4.08
CA LEU A 165 6.80 -3.30 5.43
C LEU A 165 6.33 -4.38 6.43
N GLU A 166 6.96 -5.56 6.40
CA GLU A 166 6.65 -6.65 7.33
C GLU A 166 7.11 -6.30 8.75
N ASN A 167 6.25 -6.55 9.76
CA ASN A 167 6.49 -6.21 11.16
C ASN A 167 6.69 -4.70 11.40
N LEU A 168 5.92 -3.86 10.69
CA LEU A 168 5.89 -2.43 10.92
C LEU A 168 5.35 -2.13 12.33
N GLY A 169 6.17 -1.48 13.16
CA GLY A 169 5.86 -1.05 14.53
C GLY A 169 5.74 0.46 14.72
N LYS A 170 5.71 1.24 13.62
CA LYS A 170 5.68 2.71 13.62
C LYS A 170 4.71 3.19 12.54
N PRO A 171 4.03 4.33 12.72
CA PRO A 171 3.07 4.82 11.73
C PRO A 171 3.77 5.26 10.44
N VAL A 172 3.17 4.90 9.30
CA VAL A 172 3.53 5.42 7.98
C VAL A 172 2.27 6.00 7.35
N ILE A 173 2.19 7.33 7.28
CA ILE A 173 0.98 8.04 6.86
C ILE A 173 1.19 8.62 5.47
N PHE A 174 0.47 8.10 4.49
CA PHE A 174 0.37 8.68 3.16
C PHE A 174 -0.62 9.84 3.17
N THR A 175 -0.24 10.93 2.51
CA THR A 175 -1.16 12.04 2.26
C THR A 175 -0.74 12.83 1.03
N GLY A 176 -1.54 13.83 0.68
CA GLY A 176 -1.34 14.73 -0.45
C GLY A 176 -2.40 15.82 -0.44
N SER A 177 -2.73 16.36 -1.60
CA SER A 177 -3.81 17.34 -1.73
C SER A 177 -4.43 17.34 -3.13
N GLN A 178 -5.66 17.82 -3.22
CA GLN A 178 -6.27 18.16 -4.51
C GLN A 178 -5.90 19.57 -4.96
N ILE A 179 -5.65 20.47 -4.01
CA ILE A 179 -5.29 21.86 -4.26
C ILE A 179 -3.86 22.10 -3.75
N PRO A 180 -2.98 22.78 -4.53
CA PRO A 180 -1.60 23.03 -4.11
C PRO A 180 -1.50 23.83 -2.81
N LEU A 181 -0.43 23.60 -2.05
CA LEU A 181 -0.23 24.23 -0.75
C LEU A 181 -0.07 25.76 -0.84
N CYS A 182 0.40 26.28 -1.99
CA CYS A 182 0.55 27.71 -2.23
C CYS A 182 -0.78 28.45 -2.45
N GLU A 183 -1.88 27.75 -2.72
CA GLU A 183 -3.20 28.36 -2.92
C GLU A 183 -3.89 28.69 -1.59
N ALA A 184 -4.67 29.77 -1.52
CA ALA A 184 -5.27 30.23 -0.26
C ALA A 184 -6.33 29.27 0.31
N TYR A 185 -7.03 28.52 -0.55
CA TYR A 185 -8.18 27.66 -0.20
C TYR A 185 -7.84 26.16 -0.34
N ASN A 186 -6.66 25.77 0.14
CA ASN A 186 -6.15 24.42 -0.05
C ASN A 186 -6.57 23.42 1.06
N ASP A 187 -6.60 22.14 0.69
CA ASP A 187 -6.69 21.00 1.62
C ASP A 187 -5.31 20.53 2.12
N ALA A 188 -4.23 20.87 1.39
CA ALA A 188 -2.86 20.48 1.66
C ALA A 188 -2.39 20.75 3.10
N ARG A 189 -2.62 21.97 3.60
CA ARG A 189 -2.14 22.40 4.93
C ARG A 189 -2.72 21.52 6.03
N ARG A 190 -4.03 21.26 5.98
CA ARG A 190 -4.75 20.44 6.96
C ARG A 190 -4.34 18.97 6.86
N ASN A 191 -4.27 18.44 5.65
CA ASN A 191 -3.82 17.08 5.39
C ASN A 191 -2.40 16.84 5.94
N LEU A 192 -1.48 17.77 5.71
CA LEU A 192 -0.10 17.70 6.20
C LEU A 192 -0.03 17.72 7.74
N ILE A 193 -0.67 18.72 8.38
CA ILE A 193 -0.66 18.86 9.84
C ILE A 193 -1.19 17.60 10.52
N MET A 194 -2.35 17.10 10.07
CA MET A 194 -2.97 15.92 10.67
C MET A 194 -2.16 14.65 10.42
N SER A 195 -1.53 14.51 9.25
CA SER A 195 -0.66 13.37 8.96
C SER A 195 0.57 13.34 9.86
N LEU A 196 1.16 14.51 10.16
CA LEU A 196 2.26 14.63 11.13
C LEU A 196 1.82 14.26 12.55
N ILE A 197 0.59 14.64 12.95
CA ILE A 197 0.01 14.26 14.24
C ILE A 197 -0.15 12.73 14.31
N PHE A 198 -0.72 12.09 13.29
CA PHE A 198 -0.87 10.63 13.25
C PHE A 198 0.46 9.89 13.16
N ALA A 199 1.43 10.43 12.41
CA ALA A 199 2.79 9.89 12.37
C ALA A 199 3.54 10.00 13.71
N SER A 200 2.98 10.70 14.70
CA SER A 200 3.51 10.80 16.06
C SER A 200 2.78 9.91 17.07
N ARG A 201 1.79 9.12 16.63
CA ARG A 201 0.97 8.24 17.48
C ARG A 201 1.60 6.86 17.61
N ASP A 202 1.99 6.49 18.83
CA ASP A 202 2.55 5.16 19.13
C ASP A 202 1.50 4.02 18.99
N SER A 203 0.21 4.37 19.03
CA SER A 203 -0.90 3.42 18.86
C SER A 203 -1.05 2.94 17.41
N VAL A 204 -0.55 3.71 16.43
CA VAL A 204 -0.68 3.39 15.00
C VAL A 204 0.58 2.71 14.51
N ASN A 205 0.51 1.41 14.21
CA ASN A 205 1.62 0.62 13.69
C ASN A 205 1.31 0.00 12.32
N GLU A 206 0.70 0.80 11.45
CA GLU A 206 0.31 0.38 10.11
C GLU A 206 0.50 1.50 9.08
N VAL A 207 0.35 1.15 7.81
CA VAL A 207 0.33 2.13 6.73
C VAL A 207 -1.09 2.68 6.60
N GLY A 208 -1.22 3.99 6.73
CA GLY A 208 -2.50 4.71 6.63
C GLY A 208 -2.50 5.71 5.48
N VAL A 209 -3.70 6.06 5.00
CA VAL A 209 -3.93 7.21 4.13
C VAL A 209 -4.74 8.23 4.91
N PHE A 210 -4.19 9.42 5.14
CA PHE A 210 -4.93 10.52 5.72
C PHE A 210 -5.40 11.47 4.62
N PHE A 211 -6.72 11.65 4.50
CA PHE A 211 -7.31 12.58 3.56
C PHE A 211 -8.69 13.03 4.05
N HIS A 212 -8.99 14.33 3.90
CA HIS A 212 -10.30 14.90 4.22
C HIS A 212 -10.86 14.45 5.58
N ASP A 213 -10.13 14.77 6.66
CA ASP A 213 -10.56 14.51 8.03
C ASP A 213 -10.76 13.03 8.39
N ARG A 214 -10.17 12.11 7.61
CA ARG A 214 -10.24 10.66 7.87
C ARG A 214 -8.86 10.04 7.76
N LEU A 215 -8.53 9.19 8.74
CA LEU A 215 -7.43 8.24 8.62
C LEU A 215 -8.00 6.90 8.15
N LEU A 216 -7.55 6.42 6.99
CA LEU A 216 -7.98 5.16 6.39
C LEU A 216 -6.84 4.14 6.49
N ARG A 217 -7.17 2.85 6.65
CA ARG A 217 -6.18 1.78 6.43
C ARG A 217 -5.79 1.78 4.96
N ALA A 218 -4.49 1.83 4.66
CA ALA A 218 -4.01 2.04 3.29
C ALA A 218 -4.55 1.00 2.29
N ASN A 219 -4.42 -0.30 2.61
CA ASN A 219 -4.90 -1.41 1.78
C ASN A 219 -6.42 -1.65 1.84
N ARG A 220 -7.18 -0.69 2.37
CA ARG A 220 -8.64 -0.62 2.29
C ARG A 220 -9.12 0.64 1.57
N SER A 221 -8.19 1.55 1.24
CA SER A 221 -8.49 2.83 0.63
C SER A 221 -8.60 2.73 -0.90
N THR A 222 -9.42 3.61 -1.48
CA THR A 222 -9.52 3.83 -2.93
C THR A 222 -9.86 5.29 -3.22
N LYS A 223 -9.42 5.82 -4.37
CA LYS A 223 -9.79 7.17 -4.82
C LYS A 223 -11.17 7.12 -5.47
N ILE A 224 -12.17 7.68 -4.79
CA ILE A 224 -13.58 7.66 -5.21
C ILE A 224 -14.02 8.93 -5.95
N ASN A 225 -13.22 10.00 -5.90
CA ASN A 225 -13.59 11.27 -6.51
C ASN A 225 -12.39 12.01 -7.13
N THR A 226 -12.61 12.57 -8.32
CA THR A 226 -11.58 13.32 -9.06
C THR A 226 -11.61 14.82 -8.78
N ASP A 227 -12.69 15.35 -8.22
CA ASP A 227 -12.95 16.80 -8.11
C ASP A 227 -13.17 17.26 -6.65
N ARG A 228 -13.83 16.44 -5.84
CA ARG A 228 -14.11 16.76 -4.43
C ARG A 228 -12.89 16.57 -3.55
N LEU A 229 -12.81 17.37 -2.48
CA LEU A 229 -11.80 17.23 -1.42
C LEU A 229 -11.91 15.89 -0.68
N LEU A 230 -13.13 15.34 -0.52
CA LEU A 230 -13.32 13.94 -0.12
C LEU A 230 -13.01 13.02 -1.31
N ALA A 231 -11.72 12.88 -1.60
CA ALA A 231 -11.21 12.15 -2.74
C ALA A 231 -11.06 10.64 -2.49
N PHE A 232 -10.80 10.24 -1.24
CA PHE A 232 -10.55 8.86 -0.85
C PHE A 232 -11.60 8.36 0.14
N ASP A 233 -11.88 7.05 0.08
CA ASP A 233 -12.73 6.38 1.05
C ASP A 233 -12.29 4.93 1.27
N SER A 234 -12.85 4.28 2.28
CA SER A 234 -12.63 2.87 2.63
C SER A 234 -13.97 2.12 2.59
N PRO A 235 -14.40 1.61 1.41
CA PRO A 235 -15.79 1.18 1.22
C PRO A 235 -16.21 -0.02 2.10
N ASN A 236 -15.28 -0.90 2.44
CA ASN A 236 -15.55 -2.16 3.14
C ASN A 236 -14.99 -2.20 4.57
N MET A 237 -14.51 -1.07 5.10
CA MET A 237 -14.00 -0.96 6.47
C MET A 237 -14.16 0.47 6.96
N GLU A 238 -14.60 0.65 8.20
CA GLU A 238 -14.68 1.98 8.81
C GLU A 238 -13.30 2.67 8.87
N PRO A 239 -13.24 4.01 8.79
CA PRO A 239 -11.99 4.75 9.01
C PRO A 239 -11.33 4.38 10.34
N LEU A 240 -10.01 4.36 10.36
CA LEU A 240 -9.21 4.19 11.59
C LEU A 240 -9.41 5.37 12.54
N ALA A 241 -9.64 6.57 12.01
CA ALA A 241 -10.02 7.73 12.81
C ALA A 241 -10.82 8.75 11.99
N ASN A 242 -11.68 9.51 12.67
CA ASN A 242 -12.40 10.66 12.12
C ASN A 242 -12.03 11.94 12.87
N ILE A 243 -11.85 13.04 12.15
CA ILE A 243 -11.49 14.34 12.74
C ILE A 243 -12.74 15.21 12.89
N GLY A 244 -13.09 15.52 14.13
CA GLY A 244 -14.08 16.52 14.50
C GLY A 244 -13.45 17.63 15.35
N ILE A 245 -14.21 18.12 16.34
CA ILE A 245 -13.64 18.97 17.40
C ILE A 245 -12.56 18.20 18.18
N THR A 246 -12.80 16.90 18.38
CA THR A 246 -11.85 15.93 18.90
C THR A 246 -11.48 14.92 17.81
N ILE A 247 -10.34 14.26 17.98
CA ILE A 247 -9.97 13.10 17.16
C ILE A 247 -10.68 11.88 17.74
N ASP A 248 -11.51 11.24 16.92
CA ASP A 248 -12.20 9.99 17.26
C ASP A 248 -11.46 8.81 16.64
N GLU A 249 -10.70 8.07 17.46
CA GLU A 249 -9.86 6.94 17.03
C GLU A 249 -10.62 5.62 17.24
N ASN A 250 -10.82 4.86 16.16
CA ASN A 250 -11.36 3.51 16.21
C ASN A 250 -10.25 2.51 16.56
N GLU A 251 -9.68 2.62 17.77
CA GLU A 251 -8.52 1.82 18.21
C GLU A 251 -8.73 0.30 18.09
N HIS A 252 -9.98 -0.16 18.22
CA HIS A 252 -10.36 -1.56 18.04
C HIS A 252 -10.09 -2.10 16.62
N LEU A 253 -9.88 -1.22 15.64
CA LEU A 253 -9.51 -1.56 14.27
C LEU A 253 -8.00 -1.61 14.05
N PHE A 254 -7.18 -1.03 14.93
CA PHE A 254 -5.73 -0.91 14.74
C PHE A 254 -5.07 -2.30 14.72
N LEU A 255 -4.05 -2.46 13.87
CA LEU A 255 -3.26 -3.69 13.88
C LEU A 255 -2.50 -3.82 15.20
N PRO A 256 -2.38 -5.04 15.77
CA PRO A 256 -1.59 -5.23 16.98
C PRO A 256 -0.11 -4.95 16.73
N GLN A 257 0.61 -4.55 17.78
CA GLN A 257 2.05 -4.36 17.73
C GLN A 257 2.75 -5.63 17.23
N PRO A 258 3.73 -5.51 16.30
CA PRO A 258 4.41 -6.65 15.73
C PRO A 258 5.31 -7.33 16.76
N LYS A 259 5.58 -8.62 16.55
CA LYS A 259 6.45 -9.43 17.42
C LYS A 259 7.91 -9.50 16.95
N GLY A 260 8.25 -8.80 15.88
CA GLY A 260 9.56 -8.87 15.24
C GLY A 260 10.08 -7.50 14.80
N ARG A 261 11.35 -7.47 14.37
CA ARG A 261 11.93 -6.29 13.72
C ARG A 261 11.31 -6.07 12.34
N LEU A 262 11.25 -4.82 11.90
CA LEU A 262 10.90 -4.45 10.52
C LEU A 262 11.74 -5.28 9.54
N ARG A 263 11.09 -5.78 8.50
CA ARG A 263 11.73 -6.37 7.32
C ARG A 263 11.08 -5.79 6.07
N VAL A 264 11.90 -5.27 5.17
CA VAL A 264 11.41 -4.74 3.90
C VAL A 264 11.55 -5.78 2.80
N HIS A 265 10.44 -6.04 2.12
CA HIS A 265 10.38 -6.84 0.89
C HIS A 265 10.24 -5.89 -0.30
N SER A 266 11.35 -5.61 -0.97
CA SER A 266 11.42 -4.58 -2.01
C SER A 266 10.99 -5.05 -3.40
N GLU A 267 11.00 -6.36 -3.64
CA GLU A 267 10.67 -6.94 -4.95
C GLU A 267 9.16 -7.14 -5.11
N MET A 268 8.65 -6.75 -6.29
CA MET A 268 7.24 -6.82 -6.64
C MET A 268 7.11 -7.27 -8.10
N ASP A 269 6.29 -8.29 -8.37
CA ASP A 269 6.08 -8.79 -9.72
C ASP A 269 4.69 -8.40 -10.28
N THR A 270 4.68 -7.44 -11.20
CA THR A 270 3.45 -6.92 -11.79
C THR A 270 3.07 -7.59 -13.11
N ARG A 271 3.53 -8.82 -13.39
CA ARG A 271 3.08 -9.62 -14.56
C ARG A 271 1.66 -10.14 -14.37
N LEU A 272 0.72 -9.23 -14.22
CA LEU A 272 -0.69 -9.48 -13.96
C LEU A 272 -1.59 -8.73 -14.96
N MET A 273 -2.76 -9.29 -15.26
CA MET A 273 -3.79 -8.65 -16.07
C MET A 273 -5.03 -8.43 -15.23
N THR A 274 -5.60 -7.22 -15.23
CA THR A 274 -6.87 -6.92 -14.55
C THR A 274 -7.95 -6.64 -15.57
N VAL A 275 -9.08 -7.36 -15.50
CA VAL A 275 -10.19 -7.25 -16.45
C VAL A 275 -11.48 -6.95 -15.72
N ARG A 276 -12.12 -5.83 -16.09
CA ARG A 276 -13.49 -5.52 -15.70
C ARG A 276 -14.47 -6.08 -16.72
N LEU A 277 -15.28 -7.07 -16.32
CA LEU A 277 -16.22 -7.70 -17.24
C LEU A 277 -17.39 -6.76 -17.57
N VAL A 278 -17.92 -6.85 -18.78
CA VAL A 278 -19.15 -6.14 -19.20
C VAL A 278 -20.11 -7.13 -19.85
N PRO A 279 -21.44 -6.98 -19.71
CA PRO A 279 -22.39 -7.94 -20.30
C PRO A 279 -22.14 -8.14 -21.80
N GLY A 280 -22.06 -9.39 -22.24
CA GLY A 280 -21.80 -9.73 -23.64
C GLY A 280 -20.36 -9.52 -24.10
N PHE A 281 -19.39 -9.38 -23.18
CA PHE A 281 -17.98 -9.23 -23.54
C PHE A 281 -17.48 -10.35 -24.46
N ASP A 282 -16.61 -9.97 -25.39
CA ASP A 282 -15.81 -10.90 -26.17
C ASP A 282 -14.62 -11.36 -25.32
N ASP A 283 -14.55 -12.67 -25.08
CA ASP A 283 -13.51 -13.33 -24.31
C ASP A 283 -12.28 -13.70 -25.16
N SER A 284 -12.31 -13.46 -26.47
CA SER A 284 -11.22 -13.79 -27.40
C SER A 284 -9.88 -13.16 -26.99
N VAL A 285 -9.88 -11.92 -26.50
CA VAL A 285 -8.67 -11.20 -26.06
C VAL A 285 -8.11 -11.80 -24.76
N ILE A 286 -8.99 -12.14 -23.80
CA ILE A 286 -8.59 -12.77 -22.55
C ILE A 286 -8.03 -14.16 -22.85
N LYS A 287 -8.71 -14.92 -23.71
CA LYS A 287 -8.28 -16.23 -24.19
C LYS A 287 -6.90 -16.14 -24.84
N TYR A 288 -6.69 -15.20 -25.76
CA TYR A 288 -5.38 -15.00 -26.38
C TYR A 288 -4.28 -14.69 -25.35
N ALA A 289 -4.54 -13.77 -24.41
CA ALA A 289 -3.57 -13.42 -23.37
C ALA A 289 -3.22 -14.62 -22.45
N VAL A 290 -4.22 -15.46 -22.13
CA VAL A 290 -4.08 -16.65 -21.30
C VAL A 290 -3.42 -17.81 -22.05
N GLU A 291 -3.74 -18.05 -23.32
CA GLU A 291 -3.24 -19.21 -24.07
C GLU A 291 -1.90 -18.96 -24.77
N ASN A 292 -1.52 -17.69 -24.99
CA ASN A 292 -0.30 -17.36 -25.71
C ASN A 292 0.95 -17.90 -24.98
N PRO A 293 1.70 -18.87 -25.55
CA PRO A 293 2.84 -19.50 -24.89
C PRO A 293 3.98 -18.52 -24.56
N ASP A 294 4.09 -17.41 -25.29
CA ASP A 294 5.09 -16.36 -25.06
C ASP A 294 4.69 -15.40 -23.92
N SER A 295 3.44 -15.48 -23.45
CA SER A 295 2.96 -14.72 -22.30
C SER A 295 3.60 -15.25 -21.02
N ASN A 296 4.19 -14.35 -20.24
CA ASN A 296 4.79 -14.60 -18.93
C ASN A 296 3.87 -14.15 -17.77
N MET A 297 2.58 -13.98 -18.04
CA MET A 297 1.55 -13.60 -17.07
C MET A 297 1.48 -14.62 -15.93
N GLN A 298 1.49 -14.13 -14.69
CA GLN A 298 1.38 -14.95 -13.48
C GLN A 298 -0.01 -14.91 -12.86
N ALA A 299 -0.78 -13.83 -13.09
CA ALA A 299 -2.11 -13.68 -12.53
C ALA A 299 -3.10 -12.96 -13.45
N LEU A 300 -4.36 -13.37 -13.33
CA LEU A 300 -5.51 -12.75 -13.97
C LEU A 300 -6.51 -12.31 -12.88
N VAL A 301 -6.70 -11.01 -12.71
CA VAL A 301 -7.70 -10.43 -11.81
C VAL A 301 -8.97 -10.15 -12.60
N LEU A 302 -10.09 -10.75 -12.19
CA LEU A 302 -11.39 -10.57 -12.82
C LEU A 302 -12.31 -9.78 -11.89
N GLN A 303 -12.72 -8.58 -12.30
CA GLN A 303 -13.78 -7.84 -11.62
C GLN A 303 -15.14 -8.35 -12.11
N LEU A 304 -15.77 -9.18 -11.28
CA LEU A 304 -17.03 -9.87 -11.52
C LEU A 304 -18.25 -9.04 -11.08
N TYR A 305 -19.45 -9.49 -11.43
CA TYR A 305 -20.69 -8.79 -11.09
C TYR A 305 -21.15 -9.10 -9.66
N GLY A 306 -21.65 -8.10 -8.93
CA GLY A 306 -22.28 -8.30 -7.62
C GLY A 306 -21.39 -9.07 -6.65
N ALA A 307 -21.92 -10.15 -6.06
CA ALA A 307 -21.19 -10.99 -5.11
C ALA A 307 -20.18 -11.97 -5.74
N GLY A 308 -19.71 -11.72 -6.96
CA GLY A 308 -18.76 -12.59 -7.67
C GLY A 308 -19.38 -13.44 -8.79
N ASN A 309 -20.40 -12.95 -9.48
CA ASN A 309 -21.06 -13.67 -10.57
C ASN A 309 -20.36 -13.44 -11.92
N MET A 310 -20.32 -14.48 -12.74
CA MET A 310 -19.87 -14.43 -14.13
C MET A 310 -20.84 -15.17 -15.06
N PRO A 311 -20.77 -15.01 -16.39
CA PRO A 311 -21.63 -15.75 -17.33
C PRO A 311 -21.34 -17.26 -17.33
N SER A 312 -22.09 -18.03 -16.54
CA SER A 312 -21.91 -19.50 -16.41
C SER A 312 -22.33 -20.32 -17.63
N ASN A 313 -23.09 -19.72 -18.56
CA ASN A 313 -23.53 -20.41 -19.78
C ASN A 313 -22.61 -20.13 -20.97
N LYS A 314 -21.54 -19.34 -20.79
CA LYS A 314 -20.56 -19.02 -21.83
C LYS A 314 -19.39 -19.98 -21.71
N GLN A 315 -19.50 -21.15 -22.35
CA GLN A 315 -18.49 -22.21 -22.26
C GLN A 315 -17.09 -21.73 -22.63
N SER A 316 -16.97 -20.89 -23.66
CA SER A 316 -15.69 -20.33 -24.09
C SER A 316 -14.94 -19.59 -22.97
N PHE A 317 -15.67 -18.93 -22.06
CA PHE A 317 -15.05 -18.21 -20.94
C PHE A 317 -14.67 -19.16 -19.80
N ILE A 318 -15.45 -20.22 -19.59
CA ILE A 318 -15.08 -21.29 -18.66
C ILE A 318 -13.79 -21.98 -19.13
N ASP A 319 -13.66 -22.22 -20.44
CA ASP A 319 -12.46 -22.79 -21.03
C ASP A 319 -11.23 -21.90 -20.79
N VAL A 320 -11.39 -20.57 -20.81
CA VAL A 320 -10.30 -19.63 -20.43
C VAL A 320 -9.85 -19.84 -18.98
N LEU A 321 -10.76 -20.09 -18.04
CA LEU A 321 -10.38 -20.34 -16.65
C LEU A 321 -9.63 -21.67 -16.50
N HIS A 322 -10.02 -22.70 -17.24
CA HIS A 322 -9.30 -23.97 -17.28
C HIS A 322 -7.92 -23.81 -17.91
N ALA A 323 -7.80 -23.10 -19.04
CA ALA A 323 -6.52 -22.83 -19.68
C ALA A 323 -5.58 -22.02 -18.77
N ALA A 324 -6.10 -21.05 -18.02
CA ALA A 324 -5.32 -20.32 -17.03
C ALA A 324 -4.77 -21.26 -15.95
N ARG A 325 -5.60 -22.16 -15.42
CA ARG A 325 -5.17 -23.18 -14.46
C ARG A 325 -4.11 -24.12 -15.03
N GLU A 326 -4.27 -24.59 -16.27
CA GLU A 326 -3.31 -25.48 -16.94
C GLU A 326 -1.94 -24.82 -17.17
N ARG A 327 -1.90 -23.49 -17.25
CA ARG A 327 -0.68 -22.69 -17.38
C ARG A 327 -0.17 -22.11 -16.07
N ASP A 328 -0.70 -22.57 -14.93
CA ASP A 328 -0.36 -22.05 -13.60
C ASP A 328 -0.54 -20.53 -13.42
N ILE A 329 -1.47 -19.93 -14.17
CA ILE A 329 -1.87 -18.54 -14.04
C ILE A 329 -2.91 -18.45 -12.92
N LEU A 330 -2.58 -17.70 -11.86
CA LEU A 330 -3.49 -17.51 -10.72
C LEU A 330 -4.65 -16.60 -11.10
N VAL A 331 -5.86 -17.16 -11.18
CA VAL A 331 -7.08 -16.36 -11.37
C VAL A 331 -7.62 -15.90 -10.02
N VAL A 332 -7.79 -14.59 -9.86
CA VAL A 332 -8.38 -13.96 -8.66
C VAL A 332 -9.67 -13.23 -9.03
N ALA A 333 -10.75 -13.51 -8.31
CA ALA A 333 -12.04 -12.86 -8.49
C ALA A 333 -12.21 -11.70 -7.50
N THR A 334 -12.43 -10.50 -8.02
CA THR A 334 -12.88 -9.31 -7.29
C THR A 334 -14.29 -8.94 -7.72
N THR A 335 -14.91 -7.96 -7.05
CA THR A 335 -16.19 -7.40 -7.47
C THR A 335 -16.02 -6.05 -8.15
N GLN A 336 -16.93 -5.75 -9.08
CA GLN A 336 -17.09 -4.41 -9.67
C GLN A 336 -17.81 -3.42 -8.76
N CYS A 337 -18.53 -3.93 -7.76
CA CYS A 337 -19.23 -3.12 -6.77
C CYS A 337 -18.21 -2.43 -5.87
N LEU A 338 -18.47 -1.17 -5.53
CA LEU A 338 -17.61 -0.41 -4.63
C LEU A 338 -17.61 -1.03 -3.21
N THR A 339 -18.75 -1.55 -2.77
CA THR A 339 -18.93 -2.23 -1.49
C THR A 339 -19.37 -3.69 -1.69
N GLY A 340 -19.01 -4.55 -0.74
CA GLY A 340 -19.36 -5.96 -0.70
C GLY A 340 -18.16 -6.90 -0.88
N SER A 341 -18.45 -8.20 -0.83
CA SER A 341 -17.45 -9.27 -0.87
C SER A 341 -17.78 -10.31 -1.95
N VAL A 342 -16.75 -10.88 -2.56
CA VAL A 342 -16.86 -12.03 -3.46
C VAL A 342 -17.06 -13.32 -2.66
N MET A 343 -18.20 -13.97 -2.88
CA MET A 343 -18.61 -15.18 -2.17
C MET A 343 -18.62 -16.39 -3.12
N LEU A 344 -17.46 -17.05 -3.27
CA LEU A 344 -17.34 -18.23 -4.12
C LEU A 344 -18.05 -19.44 -3.48
N GLY A 345 -19.15 -19.89 -4.09
CA GLY A 345 -19.84 -21.14 -3.72
C GLY A 345 -21.29 -20.98 -3.26
N HIS A 346 -21.79 -19.75 -3.09
CA HIS A 346 -23.21 -19.50 -2.73
C HIS A 346 -24.18 -19.63 -3.92
N TYR A 347 -23.66 -19.62 -5.16
CA TYR A 347 -24.43 -19.80 -6.39
C TYR A 347 -23.81 -20.91 -7.25
N ALA A 348 -24.60 -21.54 -8.12
CA ALA A 348 -24.14 -22.60 -9.03
C ALA A 348 -22.89 -22.19 -9.85
N VAL A 349 -22.80 -20.91 -10.20
CA VAL A 349 -21.66 -20.28 -10.89
C VAL A 349 -20.36 -20.36 -10.08
N GLY A 350 -20.45 -20.29 -8.75
CA GLY A 350 -19.30 -20.36 -7.85
C GLY A 350 -18.62 -21.72 -7.82
N HIS A 351 -19.34 -22.80 -8.17
CA HIS A 351 -18.77 -24.14 -8.22
C HIS A 351 -17.76 -24.28 -9.37
N GLN A 352 -18.15 -23.85 -10.57
CA GLN A 352 -17.27 -23.87 -11.76
C GLN A 352 -15.98 -23.07 -11.53
N MET A 353 -16.08 -21.88 -10.91
CA MET A 353 -14.91 -21.08 -10.54
C MET A 353 -14.00 -21.80 -9.55
N LYS A 354 -14.58 -22.45 -8.54
CA LYS A 354 -13.81 -23.20 -7.54
C LYS A 354 -13.11 -24.41 -8.15
N GLU A 355 -13.79 -25.14 -9.06
CA GLU A 355 -13.19 -26.24 -9.83
C GLU A 355 -12.08 -25.77 -10.76
N ALA A 356 -12.23 -24.61 -11.40
CA ALA A 356 -11.18 -23.96 -12.18
C ALA A 356 -10.04 -23.39 -11.30
N GLY A 357 -10.18 -23.44 -9.98
CA GLY A 357 -9.13 -23.03 -9.04
C GLY A 357 -9.04 -21.52 -8.81
N VAL A 358 -10.07 -20.75 -9.15
CA VAL A 358 -10.18 -19.31 -8.89
C VAL A 358 -10.15 -19.03 -7.38
N VAL A 359 -9.44 -17.97 -7.00
CA VAL A 359 -9.35 -17.49 -5.60
C VAL A 359 -10.22 -16.26 -5.40
N SER A 360 -10.96 -16.20 -4.29
CA SER A 360 -11.71 -14.99 -3.92
C SER A 360 -10.78 -13.94 -3.35
N ALA A 361 -10.91 -12.69 -3.81
CA ALA A 361 -10.35 -11.52 -3.15
C ALA A 361 -11.21 -11.00 -1.99
N TYR A 362 -12.34 -11.66 -1.69
CA TYR A 362 -13.33 -11.21 -0.71
C TYR A 362 -13.74 -9.76 -0.97
N ASP A 363 -13.54 -8.89 0.02
CA ASP A 363 -13.89 -7.46 0.04
C ASP A 363 -12.67 -6.54 -0.18
N MET A 364 -11.55 -7.08 -0.71
CA MET A 364 -10.39 -6.26 -1.07
C MET A 364 -10.73 -5.25 -2.17
N THR A 365 -10.09 -4.09 -2.11
CA THR A 365 -10.05 -3.15 -3.24
C THR A 365 -9.21 -3.73 -4.38
N VAL A 366 -9.33 -3.17 -5.59
CA VAL A 366 -8.51 -3.58 -6.74
C VAL A 366 -7.05 -3.22 -6.50
N GLU A 367 -6.81 -2.07 -5.88
CA GLU A 367 -5.50 -1.59 -5.45
C GLU A 367 -4.82 -2.61 -4.54
N ALA A 368 -5.49 -3.01 -3.45
CA ALA A 368 -4.96 -4.00 -2.52
C ALA A 368 -4.78 -5.38 -3.19
N THR A 369 -5.70 -5.80 -4.05
CA THR A 369 -5.62 -7.08 -4.77
C THR A 369 -4.38 -7.14 -5.67
N CYS A 370 -4.18 -6.11 -6.51
CA CYS A 370 -3.04 -6.04 -7.42
C CYS A 370 -1.72 -5.92 -6.66
N CYS A 371 -1.65 -5.05 -5.64
CA CYS A 371 -0.44 -4.89 -4.83
C CYS A 371 -0.11 -6.15 -4.02
N LYS A 372 -1.11 -6.85 -3.48
CA LYS A 372 -0.90 -8.12 -2.76
C LYS A 372 -0.39 -9.21 -3.68
N LEU A 373 -0.93 -9.34 -4.89
CA LEU A 373 -0.42 -10.29 -5.89
C LEU A 373 1.03 -9.95 -6.25
N ALA A 374 1.30 -8.68 -6.55
CA ALA A 374 2.64 -8.26 -6.90
C ALA A 374 3.66 -8.51 -5.78
N TYR A 375 3.27 -8.27 -4.52
CA TYR A 375 4.05 -8.63 -3.35
C TYR A 375 4.29 -10.14 -3.26
N LEU A 376 3.23 -10.96 -3.34
CA LEU A 376 3.35 -12.41 -3.19
C LEU A 376 4.19 -13.05 -4.30
N PHE A 377 4.08 -12.58 -5.54
CA PHE A 377 4.91 -13.09 -6.65
C PHE A 377 6.33 -12.50 -6.65
N GLY A 378 6.55 -11.34 -6.02
CA GLY A 378 7.89 -10.78 -5.81
C GLY A 378 8.70 -11.49 -4.71
N ARG A 379 8.05 -12.37 -3.92
CA ARG A 379 8.68 -13.16 -2.85
C ARG A 379 9.33 -14.42 -3.43
N ASP A 380 10.65 -14.50 -3.31
CA ASP A 380 11.45 -15.64 -3.77
C ASP A 380 11.35 -16.87 -2.85
N ASP A 381 10.85 -16.68 -1.63
CA ASP A 381 10.65 -17.72 -0.63
C ASP A 381 9.25 -18.37 -0.65
N LEU A 382 8.40 -18.03 -1.64
CA LEU A 382 7.05 -18.57 -1.78
C LEU A 382 6.89 -19.46 -3.01
N THR A 383 6.26 -20.62 -2.81
CA THR A 383 5.81 -21.48 -3.90
C THR A 383 4.50 -20.96 -4.52
N PRO A 384 4.16 -21.34 -5.78
CA PRO A 384 2.87 -21.00 -6.39
C PRO A 384 1.66 -21.42 -5.54
N TYR A 385 1.76 -22.56 -4.84
CA TYR A 385 0.75 -23.02 -3.90
C TYR A 385 0.58 -22.07 -2.71
N GLU A 386 1.69 -21.59 -2.14
CA GLU A 386 1.66 -20.63 -1.03
C GLU A 386 1.13 -19.27 -1.46
N VAL A 387 1.51 -18.78 -2.65
CA VAL A 387 0.95 -17.55 -3.23
C VAL A 387 -0.57 -17.66 -3.33
N LYS A 388 -1.07 -18.75 -3.93
CA LYS A 388 -2.52 -19.02 -4.04
C LYS A 388 -3.21 -19.04 -2.67
N ARG A 389 -2.59 -19.71 -1.68
CA ARG A 389 -3.13 -19.82 -0.32
C ARG A 389 -3.15 -18.46 0.39
N LEU A 390 -2.04 -17.73 0.37
CA LEU A 390 -1.87 -16.44 1.03
C LEU A 390 -2.73 -15.35 0.40
N MET A 391 -3.06 -15.48 -0.89
CA MET A 391 -3.99 -14.58 -1.54
C MET A 391 -5.36 -14.56 -0.86
N GLY A 392 -5.84 -15.72 -0.36
CA GLY A 392 -7.11 -15.85 0.37
C GLY A 392 -7.03 -15.64 1.88
N VAL A 393 -5.92 -15.13 2.43
CA VAL A 393 -5.71 -14.92 3.87
C VAL A 393 -5.35 -13.46 4.13
N SER A 394 -5.94 -12.81 5.14
CA SER A 394 -5.54 -11.44 5.49
C SER A 394 -4.11 -11.40 6.02
N LEU A 395 -3.26 -10.59 5.39
CA LEU A 395 -1.88 -10.38 5.81
C LEU A 395 -1.70 -9.10 6.62
N ARG A 396 -2.50 -8.07 6.31
CA ARG A 396 -2.32 -6.68 6.78
C ARG A 396 -3.65 -5.97 7.00
N GLY A 397 -4.72 -6.72 7.27
CA GLY A 397 -6.06 -6.17 7.47
C GLY A 397 -6.77 -5.72 6.20
N GLU A 398 -6.28 -6.13 5.02
CA GLU A 398 -6.78 -5.78 3.69
C GLU A 398 -8.12 -6.43 3.33
N MET A 399 -8.52 -7.48 4.05
CA MET A 399 -9.75 -8.22 3.78
C MET A 399 -10.42 -8.71 5.06
N THR A 400 -11.72 -8.94 4.96
CA THR A 400 -12.57 -9.56 5.97
C THR A 400 -12.96 -10.95 5.47
N THR A 401 -12.60 -12.00 6.22
CA THR A 401 -12.95 -13.39 5.87
C THR A 401 -14.08 -13.90 6.76
N ASP A 402 -14.88 -14.85 6.25
CA ASP A 402 -16.08 -15.38 6.95
C ASP A 402 -15.80 -15.96 8.34
N ALA A 403 -14.55 -16.29 8.69
CA ALA A 403 -14.17 -16.68 10.04
C ALA A 403 -14.39 -15.55 11.08
N SER A 404 -14.54 -14.30 10.62
CA SER A 404 -14.85 -13.12 11.43
C SER A 404 -16.31 -12.64 11.34
N SER A 405 -17.07 -13.16 10.37
CA SER A 405 -18.50 -12.85 10.19
C SER A 405 -19.32 -14.14 10.25
N SER A 406 -19.76 -14.50 11.45
CA SER A 406 -20.77 -15.53 11.64
C SER A 406 -22.13 -15.05 11.11
N SER A 407 -22.34 -15.06 9.80
CA SER A 407 -23.68 -14.98 9.23
C SER A 407 -23.84 -16.02 8.13
N SER A 408 -24.66 -17.03 8.45
CA SER A 408 -25.20 -17.96 7.46
C SER A 408 -25.90 -17.19 6.35
N ALA A 409 -25.84 -17.73 5.13
CA ALA A 409 -26.52 -17.16 3.97
C ALA A 409 -27.98 -16.82 4.31
N PRO A 410 -28.49 -15.60 3.98
CA PRO A 410 -29.81 -15.14 4.41
C PRO A 410 -31.00 -15.95 3.85
N PHE A 411 -30.75 -16.94 3.00
CA PHE A 411 -31.79 -17.68 2.28
C PHE A 411 -31.78 -19.21 2.49
N THR A 412 -30.80 -19.78 3.21
CA THR A 412 -30.73 -21.25 3.38
C THR A 412 -31.59 -21.80 4.51
N GLU A 413 -31.96 -20.99 5.51
CA GLU A 413 -32.74 -21.48 6.65
C GLU A 413 -34.25 -21.65 6.36
N LYS A 414 -34.80 -20.98 5.34
CA LYS A 414 -36.26 -20.95 5.11
C LYS A 414 -36.83 -22.02 4.16
N ILE A 415 -36.00 -22.78 3.45
CA ILE A 415 -36.50 -23.75 2.44
C ILE A 415 -36.66 -25.17 3.01
N ALA A 416 -36.11 -25.49 4.18
CA ALA A 416 -36.23 -26.82 4.79
C ALA A 416 -37.66 -27.16 5.30
N GLY A 417 -38.60 -26.19 5.32
CA GLY A 417 -39.96 -26.38 5.83
C GLY A 417 -41.08 -26.42 4.77
N MET A 418 -40.80 -26.14 3.50
CA MET A 418 -41.84 -26.07 2.46
C MET A 418 -42.05 -27.44 1.80
N THR A 419 -42.89 -28.26 2.43
CA THR A 419 -43.44 -29.47 1.82
C THR A 419 -44.38 -29.06 0.68
N PHE A 420 -43.96 -29.18 -0.57
CA PHE A 420 -44.86 -29.03 -1.72
C PHE A 420 -45.87 -30.18 -1.71
N LYS A 421 -47.11 -29.91 -1.30
CA LYS A 421 -48.24 -30.84 -1.50
C LYS A 421 -48.50 -30.96 -3.00
N ASN A 422 -48.07 -32.07 -3.58
CA ASN A 422 -48.53 -32.53 -4.89
C ASN A 422 -50.07 -32.58 -4.90
N ARG A 423 -50.71 -31.64 -5.60
CA ARG A 423 -52.11 -31.80 -6.00
C ARG A 423 -52.15 -32.66 -7.24
N SER A 424 -52.44 -33.94 -7.02
CA SER A 424 -52.82 -34.88 -8.07
C SER A 424 -54.10 -34.40 -8.77
N THR A 425 -54.04 -34.44 -10.10
CA THR A 425 -55.09 -34.86 -11.03
C THR A 425 -56.54 -34.91 -10.52
N ARG A 426 -57.41 -34.07 -11.14
CA ARG A 426 -58.79 -34.47 -11.45
C ARG A 426 -59.11 -34.16 -12.90
N LYS A 427 -59.30 -35.23 -13.67
CA LYS A 427 -60.14 -35.25 -14.88
C LYS A 427 -61.57 -34.85 -14.48
N VAL A 428 -62.16 -33.90 -15.20
CA VAL A 428 -63.37 -34.05 -16.04
C VAL A 428 -63.25 -33.02 -17.15
#